data_AF-A0A349CWW8-F1
#
_entry.id   AF-A0A349CWW8-F1
#
_cell.length_a   1.000
_cell.length_b   1.000
_cell.length_c   1.000
_cell.angle_alpha   90.00
_cell.angle_beta   90.00
_cell.angle_gamma   90.00
#
_symmetry.space_group_name_H-M   'P 1'
#
loop_
_entity.id
_entity.type
_entity.pdbx_description
1 polymer ?
#
loop_
_entity_poly.entity_id
_entity_poly.type
_entity_poly.pdbx_seq_one_letter_code
_entity_poly.pdbx_strand_id
1 'polypeptide(L)'
;MIIDLPDTTVSKISRALVSVREEGGAVALGRVLTLVIVTREAAMEEAIDAANDASREHPMRVIVLMINADDDEEPRLDAQIRVGGDAGASEVVTLHAHGEAGDSNLESLVTGLLLSDAPVVVWWPNQTPEHVSETSIGRIAQRRITDAATKSDPAAWVASLGEHYAPGDTDLAWTRLTRWREQLAAILDQPPYEPVTSVRVRGAADSPSTALLAAWLRLALDVPVDWGYLDP
;
A
#
# COMPACT_ATOMS: atom_id res chain seq x y z
N MET A 1 -8.61 -20.60 -9.78
CA MET A 1 -7.73 -21.12 -10.85
C MET A 1 -6.39 -20.45 -10.71
N ILE A 2 -5.30 -21.23 -10.84
CA ILE A 2 -3.92 -20.77 -10.76
C ILE A 2 -3.20 -21.14 -12.05
N ILE A 3 -2.42 -20.22 -12.61
CA ILE A 3 -1.60 -20.42 -13.81
C ILE A 3 -0.17 -19.97 -13.50
N ASP A 4 0.76 -20.92 -13.53
CA ASP A 4 2.19 -20.65 -13.37
C ASP A 4 2.85 -20.39 -14.73
N LEU A 5 3.68 -19.35 -14.77
CA LEU A 5 4.40 -18.86 -15.93
C LEU A 5 5.87 -18.67 -15.56
N PRO A 6 6.66 -19.76 -15.43
CA PRO A 6 8.10 -19.65 -15.21
C PRO A 6 8.80 -19.11 -16.46
N ASP A 7 9.91 -18.41 -16.27
CA ASP A 7 10.75 -17.82 -17.32
C ASP A 7 9.92 -17.12 -18.43
N THR A 8 9.21 -16.09 -17.97
CA THR A 8 8.16 -15.43 -18.75
C THR A 8 8.51 -13.98 -19.07
N THR A 9 7.59 -13.33 -19.79
CA THR A 9 7.69 -11.90 -20.12
C THR A 9 6.34 -11.23 -19.85
N VAL A 10 6.37 -9.92 -19.61
CA VAL A 10 5.16 -9.09 -19.44
C VAL A 10 4.14 -9.34 -20.56
N SER A 11 4.62 -9.47 -21.81
CA SER A 11 3.77 -9.76 -22.97
C SER A 11 3.11 -11.15 -22.94
N LYS A 12 3.81 -12.18 -22.41
CA LYS A 12 3.22 -13.52 -22.22
C LYS A 12 2.16 -13.49 -21.11
N ILE A 13 2.44 -12.82 -20.00
CA ILE A 13 1.51 -12.65 -18.87
C ILE A 13 0.24 -11.91 -19.32
N SER A 14 0.39 -10.80 -20.04
CA SER A 14 -0.72 -10.01 -20.56
C SER A 14 -1.63 -10.84 -21.48
N ARG A 15 -1.06 -11.67 -22.36
CA ARG A 15 -1.84 -12.60 -23.18
C ARG A 15 -2.59 -13.64 -22.35
N ALA A 16 -1.95 -14.22 -21.34
CA ALA A 16 -2.59 -15.19 -20.46
C ALA A 16 -3.78 -14.57 -19.70
N LEU A 17 -3.66 -13.32 -19.23
CA LEU A 17 -4.77 -12.59 -18.61
C LEU A 17 -5.95 -12.39 -19.56
N VAL A 18 -5.70 -12.11 -20.84
CA VAL A 18 -6.76 -12.02 -21.86
C VAL A 18 -7.44 -13.37 -22.05
N SER A 19 -6.69 -14.47 -22.21
CA SER A 19 -7.25 -15.82 -22.36
C SER A 19 -8.13 -16.21 -21.16
N VAL A 20 -7.65 -16.00 -19.94
CA VAL A 20 -8.41 -16.32 -18.72
C VAL A 20 -9.73 -15.56 -18.64
N ARG A 21 -9.72 -14.29 -19.07
CA ARG A 21 -10.94 -13.47 -19.10
C ARG A 21 -11.95 -13.96 -20.13
N GLU A 22 -11.50 -14.45 -21.27
CA GLU A 22 -12.37 -15.02 -22.30
C GLU A 22 -12.97 -16.36 -21.85
N GLU A 23 -12.15 -17.22 -21.23
CA GLU A 23 -12.56 -18.54 -20.72
C GLU A 23 -13.51 -18.45 -19.52
N GLY A 24 -13.29 -17.48 -18.62
CA GLY A 24 -14.12 -17.26 -17.43
C GLY A 24 -15.52 -16.71 -17.72
N GLY A 25 -15.85 -16.46 -18.98
CA GLY A 25 -17.01 -15.68 -19.39
C GLY A 25 -16.77 -14.20 -19.10
N ALA A 26 -17.07 -13.33 -20.06
CA ALA A 26 -16.81 -11.90 -19.98
C ALA A 26 -17.62 -11.20 -18.86
N VAL A 27 -17.26 -11.43 -17.60
CA VAL A 27 -17.65 -10.59 -16.49
C VAL A 27 -16.73 -9.38 -16.58
N ALA A 28 -17.28 -8.29 -17.11
CA ALA A 28 -16.65 -6.99 -16.97
C ALA A 28 -16.63 -6.66 -15.47
N LEU A 29 -15.59 -7.11 -14.76
CA LEU A 29 -15.27 -6.59 -13.44
C LEU A 29 -15.03 -5.10 -13.65
N GLY A 30 -15.96 -4.27 -13.18
CA GLY A 30 -15.83 -2.81 -13.18
C GLY A 30 -14.72 -2.42 -12.23
N ARG A 31 -13.48 -2.68 -12.64
CA ARG A 31 -12.29 -2.45 -11.82
C ARG A 31 -12.07 -0.96 -11.69
N VAL A 32 -11.84 -0.53 -10.46
CA VAL A 32 -11.70 0.88 -10.12
C VAL A 32 -10.25 1.28 -9.88
N LEU A 33 -9.32 0.33 -9.74
CA LEU A 33 -7.89 0.59 -9.59
C LEU A 33 -7.02 -0.64 -9.92
N THR A 34 -5.72 -0.40 -10.12
CA THR A 34 -4.65 -1.41 -10.04
C THR A 34 -3.85 -1.17 -8.77
N LEU A 35 -3.79 -2.16 -7.87
CA LEU A 35 -2.98 -2.13 -6.67
C LEU A 35 -1.68 -2.90 -6.94
N VAL A 36 -0.55 -2.22 -6.84
CA VAL A 36 0.78 -2.80 -6.93
C VAL A 36 1.38 -2.91 -5.53
N ILE A 37 1.60 -4.13 -5.07
CA ILE A 37 2.27 -4.43 -3.80
C ILE A 37 3.74 -4.69 -4.12
N VAL A 38 4.66 -3.93 -3.52
CA VAL A 38 6.10 -4.06 -3.76
C VAL A 38 6.77 -4.57 -2.50
N THR A 39 7.46 -5.71 -2.59
CA THR A 39 8.15 -6.30 -1.44
C THR A 39 9.44 -7.01 -1.82
N ARG A 40 10.36 -7.07 -0.86
CA ARG A 40 11.62 -7.84 -0.91
C ARG A 40 11.60 -9.02 0.07
N GLU A 41 10.49 -9.25 0.77
CA GLU A 41 10.37 -10.28 1.80
C GLU A 41 9.35 -11.34 1.37
N ALA A 42 9.57 -12.58 1.81
CA ALA A 42 8.70 -13.72 1.50
C ALA A 42 7.33 -13.67 2.21
N ALA A 43 7.15 -12.80 3.22
CA ALA A 43 5.90 -12.66 3.97
C ALA A 43 4.86 -11.89 3.13
N MET A 44 4.28 -12.58 2.15
CA MET A 44 3.45 -12.00 1.09
C MET A 44 1.96 -12.26 1.28
N GLU A 45 1.59 -13.42 1.83
CA GLU A 45 0.18 -13.87 1.86
C GLU A 45 -0.71 -12.94 2.69
N GLU A 46 -0.23 -12.39 3.82
CA GLU A 46 -1.01 -11.41 4.60
C GLU A 46 -1.35 -10.14 3.81
N ALA A 47 -0.42 -9.65 2.98
CA ALA A 47 -0.65 -8.49 2.13
C ALA A 47 -1.59 -8.81 0.96
N ILE A 48 -1.48 -10.00 0.37
CA ILE A 48 -2.41 -10.49 -0.65
C ILE A 48 -3.82 -10.64 -0.05
N ASP A 49 -3.95 -11.24 1.12
CA ASP A 49 -5.22 -11.45 1.81
C ASP A 49 -5.89 -10.11 2.13
N ALA A 50 -5.13 -9.14 2.65
CA ALA A 50 -5.63 -7.79 2.87
C ALA A 50 -6.11 -7.12 1.56
N ALA A 51 -5.38 -7.30 0.45
CA ALA A 51 -5.77 -6.78 -0.85
C ALA A 51 -7.00 -7.49 -1.44
N ASN A 52 -7.10 -8.82 -1.27
CA ASN A 52 -8.26 -9.62 -1.68
C ASN A 52 -9.50 -9.27 -0.85
N ASP A 53 -9.32 -8.95 0.42
CA ASP A 53 -10.41 -8.48 1.27
C ASP A 53 -10.92 -7.11 0.83
N ALA A 54 -10.00 -6.17 0.59
CA ALA A 54 -10.33 -4.84 0.08
C ALA A 54 -11.00 -4.90 -1.30
N SER A 55 -10.67 -5.89 -2.13
CA SER A 55 -11.21 -5.99 -3.48
C SER A 55 -12.69 -6.37 -3.56
N ARG A 56 -13.26 -6.89 -2.46
CA ARG A 56 -14.70 -7.15 -2.35
C ARG A 56 -15.51 -5.86 -2.38
N GLU A 57 -14.99 -4.79 -1.76
CA GLU A 57 -15.62 -3.47 -1.76
C GLU A 57 -15.17 -2.62 -2.96
N HIS A 58 -13.93 -2.79 -3.39
CA HIS A 58 -13.32 -2.04 -4.47
C HIS A 58 -12.69 -2.99 -5.50
N PRO A 59 -13.46 -3.49 -6.48
CA PRO A 59 -12.93 -4.41 -7.49
C PRO A 59 -11.66 -3.85 -8.13
N MET A 60 -10.55 -4.60 -8.01
CA MET A 60 -9.22 -4.13 -8.43
C MET A 60 -8.42 -5.26 -9.07
N ARG A 61 -7.41 -4.91 -9.87
CA ARG A 61 -6.33 -5.86 -10.20
C ARG A 61 -5.23 -5.71 -9.14
N VAL A 62 -4.81 -6.83 -8.56
CA VAL A 62 -3.68 -6.86 -7.64
C VAL A 62 -2.46 -7.37 -8.41
N ILE A 63 -1.37 -6.61 -8.39
CA ILE A 63 -0.07 -7.02 -8.90
C ILE A 63 0.86 -7.06 -7.71
N VAL A 64 1.46 -8.20 -7.42
CA VAL A 64 2.48 -8.30 -6.38
C VAL A 64 3.83 -8.47 -7.03
N LEU A 65 4.73 -7.54 -6.76
CA LEU A 65 6.09 -7.52 -7.26
C LEU A 65 7.05 -7.91 -6.13
N MET A 66 7.54 -9.14 -6.20
CA MET A 66 8.60 -9.66 -5.35
C MET A 66 9.93 -9.45 -6.03
N ILE A 67 10.81 -8.75 -5.32
CA ILE A 67 12.16 -8.42 -5.79
C ILE A 67 13.14 -9.30 -5.01
N ASN A 68 13.69 -10.30 -5.69
CA ASN A 68 14.77 -11.14 -5.20
C ASN A 68 16.09 -10.59 -5.74
N ALA A 69 16.70 -9.67 -5.00
CA ALA A 69 17.99 -9.07 -5.36
C ALA A 69 19.16 -9.95 -4.87
N ASP A 70 19.19 -11.21 -5.27
CA ASP A 70 20.40 -12.02 -5.16
C ASP A 70 21.22 -11.78 -6.44
N ASP A 71 22.31 -11.01 -6.30
CA ASP A 71 23.16 -10.57 -7.41
C ASP A 71 23.82 -11.74 -8.16
N ASP A 72 23.88 -12.93 -7.54
CA ASP A 72 24.44 -14.14 -8.12
C ASP A 72 23.42 -14.94 -8.97
N GLU A 73 22.13 -14.56 -8.99
CA GLU A 73 21.10 -15.22 -9.80
C GLU A 73 21.00 -14.64 -11.24
N GLU A 74 20.76 -15.52 -12.22
CA GLU A 74 20.50 -15.10 -13.60
C GLU A 74 19.22 -14.23 -13.70
N PRO A 75 19.22 -13.13 -14.46
CA PRO A 75 18.04 -12.28 -14.62
C PRO A 75 16.87 -13.05 -15.26
N ARG A 76 15.78 -13.20 -14.51
CA ARG A 76 14.54 -13.82 -14.98
C ARG A 76 13.32 -13.23 -14.32
N LEU A 77 12.17 -13.44 -14.97
CA LEU A 77 10.86 -13.10 -14.44
C LEU A 77 10.01 -14.35 -14.40
N ASP A 78 9.60 -14.77 -13.21
CA ASP A 78 8.56 -15.77 -13.04
C ASP A 78 7.24 -15.07 -12.69
N ALA A 79 6.11 -15.66 -13.09
CA ALA A 79 4.81 -15.12 -12.73
C ALA A 79 3.80 -16.20 -12.38
N GLN A 80 2.82 -15.82 -11.56
CA GLN A 80 1.66 -16.63 -11.24
C GLN A 80 0.40 -15.77 -11.37
N ILE A 81 -0.62 -16.28 -12.04
CA ILE A 81 -1.93 -15.63 -12.16
C ILE A 81 -2.93 -16.44 -11.34
N ARG A 82 -3.56 -15.81 -10.35
CA ARG A 82 -4.70 -16.36 -9.59
C ARG A 82 -5.97 -15.63 -10.00
N VAL A 83 -7.03 -16.38 -10.33
CA VAL A 83 -8.36 -15.85 -10.71
C VAL A 83 -9.47 -16.67 -10.06
N GLY A 84 -10.59 -16.01 -9.72
CA GLY A 84 -11.75 -16.65 -9.11
C GLY A 84 -11.53 -16.88 -7.61
N GLY A 85 -11.92 -18.05 -7.09
CA GLY A 85 -11.83 -18.35 -5.65
C GLY A 85 -10.47 -18.07 -5.00
N ASP A 86 -9.38 -18.26 -5.75
CA ASP A 86 -7.99 -18.05 -5.28
C ASP A 86 -7.54 -16.57 -5.31
N ALA A 87 -8.39 -15.67 -5.81
CA ALA A 87 -8.14 -14.23 -5.91
C ALA A 87 -9.35 -13.39 -5.44
N GLY A 88 -10.33 -14.03 -4.82
CA GLY A 88 -11.58 -13.38 -4.40
C GLY A 88 -12.31 -12.70 -5.56
N ALA A 89 -12.61 -11.40 -5.38
CA ALA A 89 -13.23 -10.56 -6.41
C ALA A 89 -12.22 -9.99 -7.43
N SER A 90 -10.93 -10.32 -7.31
CA SER A 90 -9.81 -9.78 -8.07
C SER A 90 -9.19 -10.77 -9.04
N GLU A 91 -8.31 -10.25 -9.90
CA GLU A 91 -7.21 -11.00 -10.51
C GLU A 91 -5.95 -10.64 -9.73
N VAL A 92 -5.25 -11.64 -9.22
CA VAL A 92 -3.95 -11.45 -8.55
C VAL A 92 -2.86 -11.94 -9.49
N VAL A 93 -1.93 -11.05 -9.83
CA VAL A 93 -0.76 -11.36 -10.65
C VAL A 93 0.48 -11.21 -9.78
N THR A 94 1.13 -12.32 -9.48
CA THR A 94 2.38 -12.34 -8.74
C THR A 94 3.53 -12.37 -9.73
N LEU A 95 4.51 -11.49 -9.53
CA LEU A 95 5.73 -11.35 -10.31
C LEU A 95 6.92 -11.58 -9.37
N HIS A 96 7.77 -12.53 -9.71
CA HIS A 96 9.06 -12.73 -9.05
C HIS A 96 10.16 -12.26 -10.00
N ALA A 97 10.78 -11.14 -9.68
CA ALA A 97 11.92 -10.61 -10.42
C ALA A 97 13.22 -11.06 -9.72
N HIS A 98 14.05 -11.79 -10.45
CA HIS A 98 15.31 -12.36 -9.96
C HIS A 98 16.52 -11.65 -10.58
N GLY A 99 17.63 -11.60 -9.83
CA GLY A 99 18.88 -10.97 -10.27
C GLY A 99 18.70 -9.51 -10.66
N GLU A 100 19.41 -9.06 -11.70
CA GLU A 100 19.34 -7.67 -12.20
C GLU A 100 17.92 -7.25 -12.65
N ALA A 101 17.00 -8.20 -12.92
CA ALA A 101 15.61 -7.85 -13.20
C ALA A 101 14.94 -7.18 -11.99
N GLY A 102 15.37 -7.53 -10.77
CA GLY A 102 14.91 -6.93 -9.51
C GLY A 102 15.45 -5.53 -9.24
N ASP A 103 16.60 -5.16 -9.82
CA ASP A 103 17.22 -3.84 -9.70
C ASP A 103 16.89 -2.90 -10.88
N SER A 104 16.20 -3.45 -11.88
CA SER A 104 15.78 -2.75 -13.09
C SER A 104 14.62 -1.76 -12.84
N ASN A 105 14.23 -1.02 -13.88
CA ASN A 105 13.08 -0.13 -13.87
C ASN A 105 11.77 -0.91 -13.59
N LEU A 106 11.39 -1.07 -12.31
CA LEU A 106 10.20 -1.80 -11.86
C LEU A 106 8.90 -1.39 -12.56
N GLU A 107 8.80 -0.13 -12.99
CA GLU A 107 7.70 0.35 -13.83
C GLU A 107 7.49 -0.54 -15.07
N SER A 108 8.58 -0.90 -15.76
CA SER A 108 8.53 -1.68 -16.99
C SER A 108 7.93 -3.09 -16.79
N LEU A 109 8.07 -3.67 -15.60
CA LEU A 109 7.53 -4.98 -15.26
C LEU A 109 6.01 -4.95 -15.08
N VAL A 110 5.44 -3.80 -14.71
CA VAL A 110 4.01 -3.67 -14.44
C VAL A 110 3.24 -2.95 -15.53
N THR A 111 3.87 -2.06 -16.31
CA THR A 111 3.18 -1.16 -17.24
C THR A 111 2.25 -1.90 -18.23
N GLY A 112 2.70 -3.03 -18.77
CA GLY A 112 1.88 -3.86 -19.68
C GLY A 112 0.74 -4.65 -19.01
N LEU A 113 0.66 -4.62 -17.69
CA LEU A 113 -0.33 -5.30 -16.85
C LEU A 113 -1.30 -4.33 -16.17
N LEU A 114 -1.05 -3.02 -16.25
CA LEU A 114 -1.93 -2.00 -15.70
C LEU A 114 -3.26 -1.96 -16.46
N LEU A 115 -4.30 -1.51 -15.77
CA LEU A 115 -5.58 -1.19 -16.39
C LEU A 115 -5.49 0.22 -17.02
N SER A 116 -5.89 0.36 -18.29
CA SER A 116 -5.72 1.61 -19.07
C SER A 116 -6.40 2.83 -18.46
N ASP A 117 -7.54 2.63 -17.80
CA ASP A 117 -8.43 3.72 -17.37
C ASP A 117 -8.63 3.76 -15.85
N ALA A 118 -7.77 3.07 -15.09
CA ALA A 118 -7.89 2.99 -13.64
C ALA A 118 -6.62 3.54 -12.96
N PRO A 119 -6.75 4.24 -11.82
CA PRO A 119 -5.60 4.70 -11.05
C PRO A 119 -4.73 3.52 -10.59
N VAL A 120 -3.43 3.78 -10.56
CA VAL A 120 -2.39 2.94 -9.98
C VAL A 120 -2.18 3.37 -8.53
N VAL A 121 -2.32 2.41 -7.63
CA VAL A 121 -2.01 2.52 -6.21
C VAL A 121 -0.80 1.65 -5.94
N VAL A 122 0.24 2.17 -5.30
CA VAL A 122 1.41 1.38 -4.91
C VAL A 122 1.46 1.29 -3.39
N TRP A 123 1.72 0.09 -2.87
CA TRP A 123 1.84 -0.17 -1.45
C TRP A 123 3.13 -0.92 -1.14
N TRP A 124 3.90 -0.39 -0.19
CA TRP A 124 5.06 -1.05 0.40
C TRP A 124 4.72 -1.52 1.81
N PRO A 125 4.36 -2.81 2.02
CA PRO A 125 4.00 -3.31 3.34
C PRO A 125 5.16 -3.29 4.34
N ASN A 126 6.41 -3.44 3.87
CA ASN A 126 7.60 -3.55 4.73
C ASN A 126 8.72 -2.57 4.35
N GLN A 127 9.59 -2.95 3.41
CA GLN A 127 10.77 -2.21 3.00
C GLN A 127 10.39 -1.05 2.08
N THR A 128 9.81 -0.02 2.69
CA THR A 128 9.43 1.23 2.02
C THR A 128 10.67 2.10 1.78
N PRO A 129 10.91 2.57 0.54
CA PRO A 129 11.91 3.58 0.24
C PRO A 129 11.61 4.92 0.94
N GLU A 130 12.64 5.71 1.27
CA GLU A 130 12.47 7.02 1.89
C GLU A 130 11.67 7.98 0.98
N HIS A 131 12.04 8.06 -0.30
CA HIS A 131 11.37 8.88 -1.31
C HIS A 131 10.48 8.02 -2.22
N VAL A 132 9.34 7.56 -1.70
CA VAL A 132 8.43 6.68 -2.46
C VAL A 132 8.00 7.26 -3.81
N SER A 133 7.82 8.58 -3.89
CA SER A 133 7.41 9.30 -5.12
C SER A 133 8.49 9.36 -6.19
N GLU A 134 9.76 9.19 -5.81
CA GLU A 134 10.90 9.24 -6.73
C GLU A 134 11.28 7.88 -7.30
N THR A 135 10.78 6.79 -6.70
CA THR A 135 10.94 5.43 -7.22
C THR A 135 10.29 5.30 -8.60
N SER A 136 10.83 4.43 -9.46
CA SER A 136 10.26 4.17 -10.80
C SER A 136 8.76 3.85 -10.73
N ILE A 137 8.38 2.95 -9.84
CA ILE A 137 6.98 2.54 -9.65
C ILE A 137 6.13 3.64 -8.97
N GLY A 138 6.71 4.44 -8.07
CA GLY A 138 6.00 5.51 -7.40
C GLY A 138 5.66 6.69 -8.30
N ARG A 139 6.47 6.95 -9.33
CA ARG A 139 6.24 8.03 -10.30
C ARG A 139 4.97 7.82 -11.14
N ILE A 140 4.59 6.57 -11.41
CA ILE A 140 3.37 6.24 -12.17
C ILE A 140 2.12 6.16 -11.28
N ALA A 141 2.29 6.15 -9.95
CA ALA A 141 1.24 5.95 -8.99
C ALA A 141 0.50 7.24 -8.64
N GLN A 142 -0.84 7.22 -8.65
CA GLN A 142 -1.65 8.33 -8.13
C GLN A 142 -1.73 8.28 -6.60
N ARG A 143 -1.66 7.10 -6.00
CA ARG A 143 -1.58 6.91 -4.55
C ARG A 143 -0.40 6.03 -4.18
N ARG A 144 0.36 6.44 -3.18
CA ARG A 144 1.48 5.69 -2.61
C ARG A 144 1.18 5.44 -1.13
N ILE A 145 1.22 4.18 -0.71
CA ILE A 145 0.84 3.74 0.62
C ILE A 145 2.08 3.21 1.32
N THR A 146 2.38 3.79 2.48
CA THR A 146 3.43 3.39 3.40
C THR A 146 2.81 2.96 4.73
N ASP A 147 3.57 2.29 5.57
CA ASP A 147 3.14 1.99 6.93
C ASP A 147 4.29 2.23 7.93
N ALA A 148 4.12 3.24 8.79
CA ALA A 148 5.05 3.53 9.87
C ALA A 148 5.15 2.40 10.90
N ALA A 149 4.10 1.61 11.10
CA ALA A 149 4.05 0.56 12.11
C ALA A 149 4.90 -0.65 11.73
N THR A 150 5.32 -0.77 10.46
CA THR A 150 6.21 -1.86 10.01
C THR A 150 7.68 -1.45 10.06
N LYS A 151 7.99 -0.25 10.57
CA LYS A 151 9.36 0.25 10.74
C LYS A 151 9.95 -0.17 12.07
N SER A 152 11.27 -0.33 12.09
CA SER A 152 12.04 -0.58 13.31
C SER A 152 11.95 0.59 14.30
N ASP A 153 11.87 1.82 13.81
CA ASP A 153 11.61 3.02 14.59
C ASP A 153 10.41 3.79 13.98
N PRO A 154 9.16 3.45 14.39
CA PRO A 154 7.97 4.11 13.88
C PRO A 154 7.94 5.62 14.18
N ALA A 155 8.53 6.05 15.29
CA ALA A 155 8.53 7.45 15.70
C ALA A 155 9.47 8.29 14.80
N ALA A 156 10.68 7.79 14.53
CA ALA A 156 11.60 8.42 13.60
C ALA A 156 11.02 8.48 12.18
N TRP A 157 10.37 7.40 11.71
CA TRP A 157 9.71 7.39 10.40
C TRP A 157 8.61 8.45 10.30
N VAL A 158 7.71 8.53 11.29
CA VAL A 158 6.66 9.56 11.29
C VAL A 158 7.25 10.97 11.27
N ALA A 159 8.36 11.20 11.98
CA ALA A 159 9.04 12.49 11.97
C ALA A 159 9.65 12.84 10.60
N SER A 160 10.14 11.85 9.85
CA SER A 160 10.74 12.06 8.53
C SER A 160 9.72 12.15 7.39
N LEU A 161 8.47 11.70 7.59
CA LEU A 161 7.42 11.77 6.56
C LEU A 161 7.26 13.18 5.97
N GLY A 162 7.37 14.22 6.81
CA GLY A 162 7.22 15.61 6.36
C GLY A 162 8.31 16.09 5.40
N GLU A 163 9.52 15.53 5.50
CA GLU A 163 10.67 15.90 4.66
C GLU A 163 10.58 15.30 3.26
N HIS A 164 9.93 14.14 3.13
CA HIS A 164 9.89 13.33 1.91
C HIS A 164 8.51 13.28 1.25
N TYR A 165 7.52 13.98 1.81
CA TYR A 165 6.14 13.95 1.35
C TYR A 165 5.98 14.54 -0.04
N ALA A 166 5.28 13.80 -0.90
CA ALA A 166 4.70 14.29 -2.15
C ALA A 166 3.17 14.11 -2.17
N PRO A 167 2.42 14.98 -2.87
CA PRO A 167 0.99 14.77 -3.10
C PRO A 167 0.70 13.38 -3.66
N GLY A 168 -0.19 12.63 -3.00
CA GLY A 168 -0.48 11.23 -3.31
C GLY A 168 0.08 10.24 -2.28
N ASP A 169 0.96 10.66 -1.39
CA ASP A 169 1.50 9.81 -0.32
C ASP A 169 0.49 9.63 0.83
N THR A 170 0.49 8.45 1.43
CA THR A 170 -0.34 8.07 2.59
C THR A 170 0.47 7.17 3.48
N ASP A 171 0.40 7.41 4.78
CA ASP A 171 0.79 6.42 5.75
C ASP A 171 -0.45 5.76 6.39
N LEU A 172 -0.45 4.44 6.53
CA LEU A 172 -1.55 3.71 7.17
C LEU A 172 -1.71 4.05 8.65
N ALA A 173 -0.67 4.55 9.34
CA ALA A 173 -0.81 5.08 10.69
C ALA A 173 -1.79 6.25 10.76
N TRP A 174 -1.84 7.11 9.74
CA TRP A 174 -2.84 8.17 9.64
C TRP A 174 -4.26 7.62 9.44
N THR A 175 -4.38 6.59 8.60
CA THR A 175 -5.66 5.94 8.31
C THR A 175 -6.23 5.24 9.55
N ARG A 176 -5.38 4.61 10.37
CA ARG A 176 -5.77 3.98 11.65
C ARG A 176 -6.36 4.97 12.66
N LEU A 177 -6.11 6.26 12.51
CA LEU A 177 -6.73 7.30 13.34
C LEU A 177 -8.15 7.68 12.92
N THR A 178 -8.68 7.20 11.79
CA THR A 178 -9.96 7.69 11.26
C THR A 178 -11.10 7.60 12.28
N ARG A 179 -11.26 6.45 12.95
CA ARG A 179 -12.29 6.28 13.99
C ARG A 179 -12.06 7.16 15.22
N TRP A 180 -10.80 7.36 15.63
CA TRP A 180 -10.46 8.28 16.72
C TRP A 180 -10.79 9.73 16.37
N ARG A 181 -10.45 10.16 15.15
CA ARG A 181 -10.76 11.50 14.66
C ARG A 181 -12.27 11.74 14.57
N GLU A 182 -13.03 10.75 14.10
CA GLU A 182 -14.50 10.77 14.08
C GLU A 182 -15.08 10.97 15.48
N GLN A 183 -14.65 10.17 16.46
CA GLN A 183 -15.16 10.25 17.84
C GLN A 183 -14.80 11.58 18.51
N LEU A 184 -13.55 12.05 18.36
CA LEU A 184 -13.11 13.30 18.95
C LEU A 184 -13.85 14.50 18.36
N ALA A 185 -14.05 14.52 17.03
CA ALA A 185 -14.86 15.55 16.38
C ALA A 185 -16.30 15.52 16.89
N ALA A 186 -16.91 14.33 16.98
CA ALA A 186 -18.29 14.18 17.43
C ALA A 186 -18.51 14.67 18.87
N ILE A 187 -17.53 14.51 19.77
CA ILE A 187 -17.60 15.01 21.15
C ILE A 187 -17.59 16.54 21.17
N LEU A 188 -16.73 17.18 20.37
CA LEU A 188 -16.62 18.64 20.30
C LEU A 188 -17.80 19.30 19.57
N ASP A 189 -18.52 18.54 18.74
CA ASP A 189 -19.74 18.98 18.05
C ASP A 189 -21.00 18.97 18.94
N GLN A 190 -20.87 18.66 20.23
CA GLN A 190 -21.97 18.71 21.19
C GLN A 190 -21.95 19.97 22.07
N PRO A 191 -23.13 20.50 22.47
CA PRO A 191 -23.20 21.53 23.48
C PRO A 191 -22.57 21.04 24.81
N PRO A 192 -21.98 21.93 25.63
CA PRO A 192 -22.06 23.39 25.58
C PRO A 192 -21.10 24.12 24.64
N TYR A 193 -20.32 23.42 23.79
CA TYR A 193 -19.30 24.02 22.91
C TYR A 193 -18.26 24.85 23.67
N GLU A 194 -17.83 24.36 24.83
CA GLU A 194 -16.79 25.01 25.61
C GLU A 194 -15.46 25.02 24.83
N PRO A 195 -14.71 26.15 24.88
CA PRO A 195 -13.46 26.24 24.17
C PRO A 195 -12.44 25.25 24.76
N VAL A 196 -11.82 24.46 23.88
CA VAL A 196 -10.67 23.64 24.27
C VAL A 196 -9.49 24.59 24.54
N THR A 197 -8.84 24.46 25.69
CA THR A 197 -7.70 25.31 26.07
C THR A 197 -6.34 24.62 25.94
N SER A 198 -6.34 23.29 25.95
CA SER A 198 -5.15 22.45 25.78
C SER A 198 -5.55 21.00 25.51
N VAL A 199 -4.62 20.23 24.96
CA VAL A 199 -4.81 18.79 24.69
C VAL A 199 -3.64 18.01 25.29
N ARG A 200 -3.94 16.83 25.85
CA ARG A 200 -2.94 15.83 26.21
C ARG A 200 -3.17 14.54 25.43
N VAL A 201 -2.15 14.06 24.71
CA VAL A 201 -2.21 12.78 23.98
C VAL A 201 -1.20 11.80 24.56
N ARG A 202 -1.62 10.59 24.91
CA ARG A 202 -0.74 9.50 25.34
C ARG A 202 -1.14 8.23 24.60
N GLY A 203 -0.16 7.48 24.12
CA GLY A 203 -0.39 6.25 23.39
C GLY A 203 0.77 5.28 23.59
N ALA A 204 0.57 4.02 23.20
CA ALA A 204 1.60 2.98 23.33
C ALA A 204 2.86 3.32 22.51
N ALA A 205 4.03 2.91 23.00
CA ALA A 205 5.32 3.19 22.39
C ALA A 205 5.47 2.63 20.95
N ASP A 206 4.72 1.59 20.62
CA ASP A 206 4.68 0.95 19.31
C ASP A 206 3.61 1.54 18.37
N SER A 207 2.85 2.55 18.81
CA SER A 207 1.77 3.14 18.02
C SER A 207 2.20 4.45 17.35
N PRO A 208 2.67 4.45 16.08
CA PRO A 208 3.06 5.67 15.35
C PRO A 208 1.92 6.69 15.22
N SER A 209 0.68 6.22 15.32
CA SER A 209 -0.54 7.03 15.26
C SER A 209 -0.61 8.09 16.37
N THR A 210 0.09 7.91 17.51
CA THR A 210 0.04 8.84 18.65
C THR A 210 0.57 10.23 18.27
N ALA A 211 1.72 10.28 17.60
CA ALA A 211 2.34 11.52 17.13
C ALA A 211 1.45 12.23 16.10
N LEU A 212 0.89 11.47 15.17
CA LEU A 212 0.00 11.99 14.12
C LEU A 212 -1.30 12.55 14.69
N LEU A 213 -1.88 11.92 15.72
CA LEU A 213 -3.09 12.41 16.38
C LEU A 213 -2.81 13.73 17.10
N ALA A 214 -1.70 13.82 17.82
CA ALA A 214 -1.27 15.04 18.49
C ALA A 214 -1.03 16.19 17.50
N ALA A 215 -0.36 15.90 16.38
CA ALA A 215 -0.13 16.87 15.31
C ALA A 215 -1.45 17.37 14.70
N TRP A 216 -2.40 16.46 14.42
CA TRP A 216 -3.71 16.83 13.90
C TRP A 216 -4.52 17.68 14.87
N LEU A 217 -4.60 17.31 16.15
CA LEU A 217 -5.31 18.10 17.16
C LEU A 217 -4.70 19.48 17.33
N ARG A 218 -3.37 19.58 17.29
CA ARG A 218 -2.67 20.88 17.31
C ARG A 218 -3.06 21.75 16.11
N LEU A 219 -3.08 21.17 14.91
CA LEU A 219 -3.46 21.88 13.69
C LEU A 219 -4.95 22.28 13.65
N ALA A 220 -5.83 21.40 14.14
CA ALA A 220 -7.27 21.59 14.08
C ALA A 220 -7.78 22.59 15.14
N LEU A 221 -7.19 22.59 16.33
CA LEU A 221 -7.67 23.38 17.47
C LEU A 221 -6.82 24.64 17.75
N ASP A 222 -5.58 24.69 17.25
CA ASP A 222 -4.62 25.77 17.50
C ASP A 222 -4.39 26.06 19.00
N VAL A 223 -4.24 24.99 19.79
CA VAL A 223 -3.99 25.03 21.25
C VAL A 223 -2.69 24.32 21.62
N PRO A 224 -2.14 24.57 22.82
CA PRO A 224 -1.03 23.77 23.34
C PRO A 224 -1.38 22.27 23.39
N VAL A 225 -0.54 21.44 22.79
CA VAL A 225 -0.66 19.98 22.81
C VAL A 225 0.57 19.36 23.46
N ASP A 226 0.35 18.68 24.58
CA ASP A 226 1.34 17.88 25.31
C ASP A 226 1.17 16.42 24.92
N TRP A 227 2.17 15.79 24.29
CA TRP A 227 2.07 14.41 23.85
C TRP A 227 3.31 13.59 24.17
N GLY A 228 3.13 12.27 24.27
CA GLY A 228 4.22 11.33 24.50
C GLY A 228 3.76 9.88 24.45
N TYR A 229 4.73 8.99 24.29
CA TYR A 229 4.51 7.55 24.40
C TYR A 229 4.47 7.12 25.87
N LEU A 230 3.64 6.13 26.16
CA LEU A 230 3.62 5.44 27.44
C LEU A 230 4.73 4.39 27.46
N ASP A 231 5.36 4.22 28.62
CA ASP A 231 6.31 3.13 28.84
C ASP A 231 5.58 1.78 28.64
N PRO A 232 6.23 0.80 27.98
CA PRO A 232 5.65 -0.52 27.74
C PRO A 232 5.42 -1.34 29.01
#